data_AF-A0A530L9C8-F1
#
_entry.id   AF-A0A530L9C8-F1
#
_cell.length_a   1.000
_cell.length_b   1.000
_cell.length_c   1.000
_cell.angle_alpha   90.00
_cell.angle_beta   90.00
_cell.angle_gamma   90.00
#
_symmetry.space_group_name_H-M   'P 1'
#
loop_
_entity.id
_entity.type
_entity.pdbx_description
1 polymer ?
#
loop_
_entity_poly.entity_id
_entity_poly.type
_entity_poly.pdbx_seq_one_letter_code
_entity_poly.pdbx_strand_id
1 'polypeptide(L)'
;MVTEEVYLDTKAKQRPWVNESLRRLLYFGVAPQEPTGDDGLITGERRQLLLTIAELPNPKRAQVELASLQDGVPLDALYGVLKALGTEKMPEDPTDLQKLLDAQAERLQ
;
A
#
# COMPACT_ATOMS: atom_id res chain seq x y z
N MET A 1 11.27 0.05 2.18
CA MET A 1 10.25 0.10 3.23
C MET A 1 9.94 1.51 3.73
N VAL A 2 10.89 2.43 3.90
CA VAL A 2 10.53 3.83 4.22
C VAL A 2 9.79 4.50 3.05
N THR A 3 10.16 4.20 1.81
CA THR A 3 9.55 4.78 0.60
C THR A 3 8.08 4.41 0.44
N GLU A 4 7.71 3.16 0.72
CA GLU A 4 6.34 2.65 0.56
C GLU A 4 5.41 3.16 1.68
N GLU A 5 5.90 3.29 2.92
CA GLU A 5 5.12 3.88 4.02
C GLU A 5 4.84 5.37 3.74
N VAL A 6 5.86 6.13 3.33
CA VAL A 6 5.67 7.53 2.89
C VAL A 6 4.68 7.61 1.74
N TYR A 7 4.74 6.67 0.79
CA TYR A 7 3.84 6.64 -0.35
C TYR A 7 2.37 6.45 0.07
N LEU A 8 2.08 5.58 1.04
CA LEU A 8 0.73 5.40 1.58
C LEU A 8 0.28 6.63 2.40
N ASP A 9 1.12 7.11 3.32
CA ASP A 9 0.80 8.26 4.19
C ASP A 9 0.57 9.54 3.39
N THR A 10 1.36 9.75 2.33
CA THR A 10 1.22 10.92 1.46
C THR A 10 0.15 10.76 0.38
N LYS A 11 -0.52 9.60 0.30
CA LYS A 11 -1.49 9.25 -0.76
C LYS A 11 -0.90 9.45 -2.16
N ALA A 12 0.30 8.92 -2.39
CA ALA A 12 1.08 9.06 -3.61
C ALA A 12 1.47 10.51 -3.99
N LYS A 13 1.29 11.50 -3.10
CA LYS A 13 1.64 12.90 -3.39
C LYS A 13 3.07 13.21 -3.00
N GLN A 14 3.84 13.83 -3.89
CA GLN A 14 5.11 14.42 -3.51
C GLN A 14 4.87 15.57 -2.52
N ARG A 15 5.34 15.41 -1.28
CA ARG A 15 5.33 16.46 -0.26
C ARG A 15 6.73 17.11 -0.19
N PRO A 16 6.82 18.43 0.03
CA PRO A 16 8.11 19.06 0.30
C PRO A 16 8.73 18.41 1.54
N TRP A 17 10.02 18.07 1.45
CA TRP A 17 10.81 17.24 2.37
C TRP A 17 10.90 17.75 3.83
N VAL A 18 10.20 18.83 4.15
CA VAL A 18 10.33 19.61 5.38
C VAL A 18 9.36 19.15 6.47
N ASN A 19 8.33 18.34 6.17
CA ASN A 19 7.20 18.16 7.10
C ASN A 19 6.72 16.72 7.35
N GLU A 20 7.59 15.73 7.27
CA GLU A 20 7.33 14.43 7.88
C GLU A 20 8.45 14.11 8.85
N SER A 21 8.17 14.28 10.14
CA SER A 21 9.06 13.88 11.23
C SER A 21 9.08 12.35 11.37
N LEU A 22 9.32 11.62 10.28
CA LEU A 22 9.54 10.19 10.30
C LEU A 22 10.89 9.94 10.96
N ARG A 23 10.88 9.81 12.29
CA ARG A 23 12.08 9.51 13.08
C ARG A 23 12.52 8.10 12.71
N ARG A 24 13.53 7.99 11.85
CA ARG A 24 14.21 6.73 11.57
C ARG A 24 14.96 6.29 12.83
N LEU A 25 14.39 5.37 13.59
CA LEU A 25 15.07 4.70 14.69
C LEU A 25 16.07 3.71 14.10
N LEU A 26 17.34 4.10 14.06
CA LEU A 26 18.45 3.22 13.69
C LEU A 26 18.91 2.48 14.94
N TYR A 27 18.65 1.18 15.00
CA TYR A 27 19.15 0.31 16.06
C TYR A 27 20.50 -0.27 15.63
N PHE A 28 21.55 0.02 16.40
CA PHE A 28 22.88 -0.56 16.18
C PHE A 28 23.10 -1.72 17.15
N GLY A 29 23.44 -2.89 16.62
CA GLY A 29 23.89 -4.05 17.41
C GLY A 29 22.82 -5.00 17.95
N VAL A 30 21.53 -4.65 17.89
CA VAL A 30 20.42 -5.54 18.29
C VAL A 30 19.21 -5.29 17.37
N ALA A 31 18.62 -6.38 16.85
CA ALA A 31 17.36 -6.26 16.12
C ALA A 31 16.26 -5.74 17.06
N PRO A 32 15.42 -4.78 16.63
CA PRO A 32 14.30 -4.34 17.44
C PRO A 32 13.41 -5.52 17.79
N GLN A 33 12.93 -5.55 19.03
CA GLN A 33 12.05 -6.61 19.51
C GLN A 33 10.78 -6.60 18.66
N GLU A 34 10.42 -7.75 18.09
CA GLU A 34 9.19 -7.80 17.31
C GLU A 34 7.99 -7.53 18.23
N PRO A 35 7.08 -6.62 17.85
CA PRO A 35 5.86 -6.42 18.60
C PRO A 35 5.10 -7.75 18.69
N THR A 36 4.58 -8.05 19.88
CA THR A 36 3.83 -9.29 20.16
C THR A 36 2.36 -8.98 20.41
N GLY A 37 1.48 -9.95 20.20
CA GLY A 37 0.02 -9.74 20.26
C GLY A 37 -0.51 -9.01 19.02
N ASP A 38 -1.56 -8.22 19.20
CA ASP A 38 -2.27 -7.54 18.11
C ASP A 38 -1.39 -6.56 17.34
N ASP A 39 -0.51 -5.83 18.03
CA ASP A 39 0.46 -4.91 17.41
C ASP A 39 1.45 -5.66 16.50
N GLY A 40 1.80 -6.89 16.87
CA GLY A 40 2.62 -7.79 16.06
C GLY A 40 1.93 -8.20 14.76
N LEU A 41 0.66 -8.56 14.85
CA LEU A 41 -0.17 -8.93 13.70
C LEU A 41 -0.35 -7.75 12.76
N ILE A 42 -0.70 -6.58 13.28
CA ILE A 42 -0.88 -5.35 12.48
C ILE A 42 0.43 -4.98 11.78
N THR A 43 1.55 -5.01 12.49
CA THR A 43 2.86 -4.68 11.91
C THR A 43 3.26 -5.71 10.83
N GLY A 44 2.98 -7.00 11.06
CA GLY A 44 3.21 -8.06 10.09
C GLY A 44 2.41 -7.87 8.80
N GLU A 45 1.10 -7.65 8.92
CA GLU A 45 0.21 -7.42 7.79
C GLU A 45 0.58 -6.16 7.01
N ARG A 46 0.91 -5.07 7.72
CA ARG A 46 1.38 -3.83 7.11
C ARG A 46 2.66 -4.05 6.30
N ARG A 47 3.66 -4.76 6.84
CA ARG A 47 4.89 -5.10 6.08
C ARG A 47 4.59 -5.91 4.83
N GLN A 48 3.69 -6.89 4.91
CA GLN A 48 3.30 -7.68 3.75
C GLN A 48 2.62 -6.82 2.67
N LEU A 49 1.77 -5.87 3.06
CA LEU A 49 1.15 -4.92 2.14
C LEU A 49 2.19 -4.08 1.40
N LEU A 50 3.18 -3.53 2.12
CA LEU A 50 4.27 -2.77 1.49
C LEU A 50 5.08 -3.60 0.50
N LEU A 51 5.33 -4.88 0.82
CA LEU A 51 6.03 -5.80 -0.08
C LEU A 51 5.22 -6.02 -1.36
N THR A 52 3.90 -6.21 -1.24
CA THR A 52 3.02 -6.29 -2.41
C THR A 52 3.10 -5.03 -3.27
N ILE A 53 3.11 -3.84 -2.66
CA ILE A 53 3.26 -2.56 -3.39
C ILE A 53 4.62 -2.48 -4.10
N ALA A 54 5.69 -2.94 -3.45
CA ALA A 54 7.04 -2.93 -4.00
C ALA A 54 7.21 -3.88 -5.21
N GLU A 55 6.52 -5.03 -5.18
CA GLU A 55 6.54 -6.04 -6.25
C GLU A 55 5.66 -5.66 -7.46
N LEU A 56 4.71 -4.73 -7.28
CA LEU A 56 3.80 -4.28 -8.34
C LEU A 56 4.51 -3.40 -9.39
N PRO A 57 4.38 -3.70 -10.70
CA PRO A 57 4.89 -2.83 -11.77
C PRO A 57 4.27 -1.43 -11.74
N ASN A 58 5.09 -0.41 -12.03
CA ASN A 58 4.69 1.00 -12.08
C ASN A 58 3.37 1.31 -12.84
N PRO A 59 3.06 0.74 -14.01
CA PRO A 59 1.79 1.04 -14.70
C PRO A 59 0.55 0.54 -13.94
N LYS A 60 0.66 -0.57 -13.22
CA LYS A 60 -0.42 -1.09 -12.36
C LYS A 60 -0.57 -0.21 -11.12
N ARG A 61 0.55 0.30 -10.57
CA ARG A 61 0.55 1.24 -9.44
C ARG A 61 -0.22 2.53 -9.76
N ALA A 62 0.03 3.13 -10.93
CA ALA A 62 -0.66 4.35 -11.37
C ALA A 62 -2.18 4.17 -11.53
N GLN A 63 -2.66 2.98 -11.90
CA GLN A 63 -4.10 2.70 -12.00
C GLN A 63 -4.77 2.65 -10.63
N VAL A 64 -4.10 2.05 -9.64
CA VAL A 64 -4.61 2.03 -8.25
C VAL A 64 -4.66 3.44 -7.67
N GLU A 65 -3.66 4.28 -7.95
CA GLU A 65 -3.66 5.70 -7.57
C GLU A 65 -4.84 6.45 -8.18
N LEU A 66 -5.10 6.25 -9.48
CA LEU A 66 -6.23 6.88 -10.17
C LEU A 66 -7.57 6.46 -9.58
N ALA A 67 -7.78 5.16 -9.34
CA ALA A 67 -9.00 4.64 -8.72
C ALA A 67 -9.21 5.20 -7.30
N SER A 68 -8.15 5.23 -6.48
CA SER A 68 -8.20 5.85 -5.13
C SER A 68 -8.62 7.32 -5.18
N LEU A 69 -8.09 8.07 -6.15
CA LEU A 69 -8.40 9.49 -6.32
C LEU A 69 -9.82 9.72 -6.85
N GLN A 70 -10.31 8.88 -7.75
CA GLN A 70 -11.64 8.99 -8.36
C GLN A 70 -12.74 8.64 -7.36
N ASP A 71 -12.59 7.53 -6.64
CA ASP A 71 -13.65 6.98 -5.79
C ASP A 71 -13.50 7.36 -4.31
N GLY A 72 -12.43 8.08 -3.96
CA GLY A 72 -12.16 8.56 -2.60
C GLY A 72 -11.75 7.45 -1.61
N VAL A 73 -11.47 6.25 -2.11
CA VAL A 73 -11.12 5.08 -1.29
C VAL A 73 -9.65 5.13 -0.86
N PRO A 74 -9.31 4.79 0.40
CA PRO A 74 -7.91 4.72 0.85
C PRO A 74 -7.04 3.76 0.01
N LEU A 75 -5.81 4.19 -0.30
CA LEU A 75 -4.85 3.42 -1.11
C LEU A 75 -4.51 2.05 -0.49
N ASP A 76 -4.32 2.02 0.82
CA ASP A 76 -4.05 0.80 1.59
C ASP A 76 -5.18 -0.22 1.48
N ALA A 77 -6.44 0.23 1.45
CA ALA A 77 -7.61 -0.62 1.27
C ALA A 77 -7.60 -1.29 -0.12
N LEU A 78 -7.35 -0.52 -1.19
CA LEU A 78 -7.28 -1.05 -2.55
C LEU A 78 -6.11 -2.05 -2.72
N TYR A 79 -4.93 -1.74 -2.18
CA TYR A 79 -3.82 -2.69 -2.19
C TYR A 79 -4.09 -3.93 -1.33
N GLY A 80 -4.82 -3.79 -0.23
CA GLY A 80 -5.26 -4.92 0.59
C GLY A 80 -6.17 -5.87 -0.18
N VAL A 81 -7.09 -5.33 -0.99
CA VAL A 81 -7.94 -6.13 -1.88
C VAL A 81 -7.13 -6.81 -2.98
N LEU A 82 -6.18 -6.11 -3.59
CA LEU A 82 -5.26 -6.72 -4.57
C LEU A 82 -4.42 -7.85 -3.96
N LYS A 83 -3.94 -7.68 -2.72
CA LYS A 83 -3.24 -8.73 -1.97
C LYS A 83 -4.16 -9.94 -1.75
N ALA A 84 -5.41 -9.72 -1.34
CA ALA A 84 -6.38 -10.78 -1.09
C ALA A 84 -6.78 -11.55 -2.37
N LEU A 85 -6.77 -10.88 -3.53
CA LEU A 85 -6.98 -11.51 -4.83
C LEU A 85 -5.81 -12.41 -5.24
N GLY A 86 -4.60 -12.07 -4.79
CA GLY A 86 -3.36 -12.76 -5.14
C GLY A 86 -2.88 -12.40 -6.54
N THR A 87 -1.56 -12.50 -6.75
CA THR A 87 -0.90 -12.15 -8.02
C THR A 87 -1.38 -13.01 -9.20
N GLU A 88 -1.89 -14.21 -8.95
CA GLU A 88 -2.37 -15.14 -9.98
C GLU A 88 -3.72 -14.74 -10.60
N LYS A 89 -4.56 -13.99 -9.88
CA LYS A 89 -5.88 -13.53 -10.35
C LYS A 89 -5.88 -12.07 -10.77
N MET A 90 -4.72 -11.43 -10.76
CA MET A 90 -4.60 -10.04 -11.17
C MET A 90 -4.72 -9.95 -12.69
N PRO A 91 -5.68 -9.18 -13.24
CA PRO A 91 -5.77 -8.98 -14.67
C PRO A 91 -4.47 -8.36 -15.22
N GLU A 92 -3.96 -8.91 -16.33
CA GLU A 92 -2.84 -8.32 -17.07
C GLU A 92 -3.30 -7.17 -17.99
N ASP A 93 -4.56 -7.21 -18.44
CA ASP A 93 -5.16 -6.12 -19.21
C ASP A 93 -5.46 -4.92 -18.29
N PRO A 94 -4.92 -3.73 -18.58
CA PRO A 94 -5.21 -2.52 -17.81
C PRO A 94 -6.70 -2.17 -17.74
N THR A 95 -7.49 -2.51 -18.76
CA THR A 95 -8.93 -2.22 -18.80
C THR A 95 -9.70 -3.06 -17.80
N ASP A 96 -9.33 -4.33 -17.68
CA ASP A 96 -9.99 -5.26 -16.76
C ASP A 96 -9.53 -5.04 -15.32
N LEU A 97 -8.28 -4.60 -15.13
CA LEU A 97 -7.80 -4.15 -13.83
C LEU A 97 -8.58 -2.90 -13.36
N GLN A 98 -8.79 -1.91 -14.22
CA GLN A 98 -9.58 -0.72 -13.87
C GLN A 98 -11.01 -1.08 -13.46
N LYS A 99 -11.73 -1.90 -14.24
CA LYS A 99 -13.09 -2.35 -13.89
C LYS A 99 -13.14 -3.06 -12.54
N LEU A 100 -12.13 -3.88 -12.24
CA LEU A 100 -12.03 -4.55 -10.96
C LEU A 100 -11.86 -3.52 -9.84
N LEU A 101 -10.93 -2.57 -10.00
CA LEU A 101 -10.69 -1.52 -9.01
C LEU A 101 -11.94 -0.70 -8.75
N ASP A 102 -12.64 -0.25 -9.79
CA ASP A 102 -13.89 0.50 -9.69
C ASP A 102 -14.95 -0.31 -8.90
N ALA A 103 -15.13 -1.59 -9.24
CA ALA A 103 -16.09 -2.47 -8.57
C ALA A 103 -15.72 -2.77 -7.11
N GLN A 104 -14.43 -2.76 -6.76
CA GLN A 104 -13.99 -2.89 -5.36
C GLN A 104 -14.09 -1.57 -4.62
N ALA A 105 -13.86 -0.45 -5.28
CA ALA A 105 -13.99 0.87 -4.69
C ALA A 105 -15.45 1.16 -4.30
N GLU A 106 -16.42 0.85 -5.17
CA GLU A 106 -17.86 0.94 -4.84
C GLU A 106 -18.27 0.10 -3.63
N ARG A 107 -17.60 -1.03 -3.38
CA ARG A 107 -17.87 -1.90 -2.21
C ARG A 107 -17.28 -1.38 -0.92
N LEU A 108 -16.25 -0.53 -1.01
CA LEU A 108 -15.51 0.02 0.13
C LEU A 108 -16.01 1.42 0.54
N GLN A 109 -16.90 2.03 -0.25
CA GLN A 109 -17.67 3.22 0.11
C GLN A 109 -18.76 2.89 1.12
#